data_AF-A0A250K6M6-F1
#
_entry.id   AF-A0A250K6M6-F1
#
_cell.length_a   1.000
_cell.length_b   1.000
_cell.length_c   1.000
_cell.angle_alpha   90.00
_cell.angle_beta   90.00
_cell.angle_gamma   90.00
#
_symmetry.space_group_name_H-M   'P 1'
#
loop_
_entity.id
_entity.type
_entity.pdbx_description
1 polymer ?
#
loop_
_entity_poly.entity_id
_entity_poly.type
_entity_poly.pdbx_seq_one_letter_code
_entity_poly.pdbx_strand_id
1 'polypeptide(L)' 'MEDFLPLGAKPRRDATPTEVCASQRQSYDVTAVPGNDVVVFVRFTARPDACHGLEGPPLAGIPIVYAVDTAKWVILSV' A
#
# COMPACT_ATOMS: atom_id res chain seq x y z
N MET A 1 -2.25 0.37 -8.44
CA MET A 1 -0.92 0.50 -7.78
C MET A 1 -0.39 1.91 -7.86
N GLU A 2 -0.63 2.63 -8.96
CA GLU A 2 -0.21 4.03 -9.09
C GLU A 2 -0.84 4.97 -8.06
N ASP A 3 -2.02 4.64 -7.51
CA ASP A 3 -2.69 5.51 -6.51
C ASP A 3 -2.26 5.26 -5.05
N PHE A 4 -1.74 4.07 -4.73
CA PHE A 4 -1.33 3.73 -3.36
C PHE A 4 0.18 3.89 -3.16
N LEU A 5 0.98 3.45 -4.15
CA LEU A 5 2.45 3.57 -4.15
C LEU A 5 2.96 3.62 -5.61
N PRO A 6 2.91 4.79 -6.27
CA PRO A 6 3.29 4.92 -7.68
C PRO A 6 4.73 4.49 -7.95
N LEU A 7 4.96 3.94 -9.14
CA LEU A 7 6.31 3.52 -9.55
C LEU A 7 7.23 4.75 -9.56
N GLY A 8 8.32 4.69 -8.80
CA GLY A 8 9.30 5.78 -8.75
C GLY A 8 8.88 6.99 -7.90
N ALA A 9 7.79 6.88 -7.13
CA ALA A 9 7.43 7.88 -6.14
C ALA A 9 8.61 8.10 -5.17
N LYS A 10 9.03 9.36 -5.02
CA LYS A 10 10.09 9.74 -4.08
C LYS A 10 9.43 10.19 -2.77
N PRO A 11 9.95 9.73 -1.61
CA PRO A 11 9.58 10.32 -0.34
C PRO A 11 9.78 11.84 -0.36
N ARG A 12 9.02 12.55 0.46
CA ARG A 12 9.22 14.00 0.65
C ARG A 12 10.66 14.26 1.12
N ARG A 13 11.19 15.45 0.83
CA ARG A 13 12.59 15.80 1.15
C ARG A 13 12.92 15.71 2.64
N ASP A 14 11.92 15.86 3.48
CA ASP A 14 11.94 15.85 4.94
C ASP A 14 11.35 14.56 5.54
N ALA A 15 11.15 13.52 4.72
CA ALA A 15 10.60 12.26 5.18
C ALA A 15 11.52 11.60 6.22
N THR A 16 10.95 11.22 7.34
CA THR A 16 11.59 10.42 8.38
C THR A 16 12.02 9.06 7.82
N PRO A 17 13.01 8.38 8.45
CA PRO A 17 13.39 7.02 8.07
C PRO A 17 12.18 6.06 7.97
N THR A 18 11.22 6.16 8.90
CA THR A 18 9.99 5.35 8.83
C THR A 18 9.14 5.67 7.61
N GLU A 19 8.95 6.94 7.26
CA GLU A 19 8.17 7.34 6.07
C GLU A 19 8.86 6.94 4.76
N VAL A 20 10.19 7.01 4.70
CA VAL A 20 10.98 6.50 3.57
C VAL A 20 10.76 5.00 3.41
N CYS A 21 10.82 4.25 4.51
CA CYS A 21 10.56 2.81 4.52
C CYS A 21 9.11 2.49 4.13
N ALA A 22 8.13 3.22 4.66
CA ALA A 22 6.70 3.07 4.34
C ALA A 22 6.37 3.40 2.88
N SER A 23 7.24 4.14 2.18
CA SER A 23 7.09 4.42 0.75
C SER A 23 7.59 3.27 -0.15
N GLN A 24 8.21 2.23 0.42
CA GLN A 24 8.73 1.09 -0.32
C GLN A 24 7.69 -0.03 -0.41
N ARG A 25 7.48 -0.57 -1.62
CA ARG A 25 6.51 -1.66 -1.86
C ARG A 25 6.81 -2.93 -1.06
N GLN A 26 8.09 -3.20 -0.80
CA GLN A 26 8.55 -4.37 -0.03
C GLN A 26 8.18 -4.34 1.47
N SER A 27 7.71 -3.19 1.96
CA SER A 27 7.22 -3.02 3.33
C SER A 27 5.81 -3.57 3.53
N TYR A 28 5.14 -4.02 2.46
CA TYR A 28 3.77 -4.50 2.49
C TYR A 28 3.64 -5.89 1.87
N ASP A 29 2.79 -6.71 2.49
CA ASP A 29 2.23 -7.90 1.86
C ASP A 29 0.97 -7.51 1.08
N VAL A 30 0.86 -8.03 -0.14
CA VAL A 30 -0.26 -7.76 -1.04
C VAL A 30 -1.04 -9.04 -1.29
N THR A 31 -2.34 -9.01 -1.06
CA THR A 31 -3.23 -10.13 -1.37
C THR A 31 -4.36 -9.64 -2.27
N ALA A 32 -4.65 -10.37 -3.33
CA ALA A 32 -5.77 -10.09 -4.23
C ALA A 32 -6.79 -11.22 -4.12
N VAL A 33 -8.06 -10.86 -3.96
CA VAL A 33 -9.18 -11.81 -3.88
C VAL A 33 -10.22 -11.41 -4.94
N PRO A 34 -10.67 -12.34 -5.79
CA PRO A 34 -11.72 -12.04 -6.76
C PRO A 34 -13.04 -11.71 -6.04
N GLY A 35 -13.73 -10.68 -6.52
CA GLY A 35 -15.09 -10.33 -6.12
C GLY A 35 -16.11 -10.83 -7.13
N ASN A 36 -17.25 -10.15 -7.21
CA ASN A 36 -18.25 -10.40 -8.25
C ASN A 36 -17.81 -9.77 -9.58
N ASP A 37 -18.11 -10.46 -10.67
CA ASP A 37 -17.84 -10.04 -12.05
C ASP A 37 -16.38 -9.65 -12.28
N VAL A 38 -16.13 -8.38 -12.61
CA VAL A 38 -14.82 -7.83 -12.98
C VAL A 38 -14.11 -7.14 -11.81
N VAL A 39 -14.63 -7.25 -10.59
CA VAL A 39 -14.06 -6.59 -9.41
C VAL A 39 -13.06 -7.50 -8.72
N VAL A 40 -11.88 -6.96 -8.39
CA VAL A 40 -10.88 -7.61 -7.52
C VAL A 40 -10.65 -6.74 -6.30
N PHE A 41 -10.68 -7.36 -5.13
CA PHE A 41 -10.32 -6.72 -3.87
C PHE A 41 -8.81 -6.91 -3.62
N VAL A 42 -8.07 -5.81 -3.51
CA VAL A 42 -6.62 -5.82 -3.27
C VAL A 42 -6.35 -5.28 -1.88
N ARG A 43 -5.86 -6.15 -1.00
CA ARG A 43 -5.51 -5.83 0.38
C ARG A 43 -4.00 -5.61 0.50
N PHE A 44 -3.62 -4.48 1.09
CA PHE A 44 -2.26 -4.14 1.49
C PHE A 44 -2.15 -4.22 3.01
N THR A 45 -1.19 -5.01 3.48
CA THR A 45 -0.92 -5.15 4.93
C THR A 45 0.54 -4.80 5.18
N ALA A 46 0.80 -3.87 6.09
CA ALA A 46 2.16 -3.59 6.53
C ALA A 46 2.78 -4.86 7.12
N ARG A 47 4.01 -5.21 6.69
CA ARG A 47 4.72 -6.36 7.24
C ARG A 47 5.09 -6.05 8.70
N PRO A 48 4.89 -6.99 9.65
CA PRO A 48 5.13 -6.73 11.07
C PRO A 48 6.55 -6.27 11.39
N ASP A 49 7.54 -6.79 10.66
CA ASP A 49 8.95 -6.48 10.85
C ASP A 49 9.43 -5.32 9.97
N ALA A 50 8.59 -4.84 9.04
CA ALA A 50 8.97 -3.73 8.18
C ALA A 50 8.96 -2.42 8.97
N CYS A 51 10.00 -1.62 8.75
CA CYS A 51 10.14 -0.28 9.32
C CYS A 51 10.17 -0.22 10.86
N HIS A 52 10.30 -1.36 11.55
CA HIS A 52 10.35 -1.41 13.00
C HIS A 52 11.65 -0.79 13.55
N GLY A 53 11.53 0.01 14.62
CA GLY A 53 12.68 0.65 15.28
C GLY A 53 13.30 1.81 14.49
N LEU A 54 12.69 2.23 13.38
CA LEU A 54 13.09 3.42 12.64
C LEU A 54 12.54 4.69 13.31
N GLU A 55 13.27 5.78 13.16
CA GLU A 55 12.83 7.10 13.63
C GLU A 55 11.64 7.59 12.79
N GLY A 56 10.60 8.09 13.48
CA GLY A 56 9.38 8.64 12.88
C GLY A 56 8.10 8.03 13.45
N PRO A 57 6.93 8.43 12.93
CA PRO A 57 5.65 7.84 13.32
C PRO A 57 5.60 6.36 12.98
N PRO A 58 5.07 5.49 13.87
CA PRO A 58 4.99 4.06 13.58
C PRO A 58 4.05 3.79 12.39
N LEU A 59 4.43 2.83 11.55
CA LEU A 59 3.57 2.39 10.46
C LEU A 59 2.31 1.73 11.02
N ALA A 60 1.14 2.22 10.61
CA ALA A 60 -0.13 1.67 11.08
C ALA A 60 -0.29 0.21 10.60
N GLY A 61 -0.60 -0.70 11.52
CA GLY A 61 -0.90 -2.10 11.21
C GLY A 61 -2.29 -2.33 10.62
N ILE A 62 -3.04 -1.27 10.31
CA ILE A 62 -4.38 -1.35 9.74
C ILE A 62 -4.23 -1.60 8.23
N PRO A 63 -4.74 -2.72 7.71
CA PRO A 63 -4.66 -3.00 6.29
C PRO A 63 -5.57 -2.05 5.50
N ILE A 64 -5.18 -1.75 4.26
CA ILE A 64 -5.96 -0.95 3.32
C ILE A 64 -6.48 -1.87 2.22
N VAL A 65 -7.76 -1.73 1.84
CA VAL A 65 -8.40 -2.62 0.87
C VAL A 65 -9.00 -1.81 -0.28
N TYR A 66 -8.48 -2.02 -1.47
CA TYR A 66 -8.99 -1.40 -2.69
C TYR A 66 -9.97 -2.33 -3.39
N ALA A 67 -11.10 -1.81 -3.85
CA ALA A 67 -11.92 -2.48 -4.85
C ALA A 67 -11.54 -1.97 -6.24
N VAL A 68 -11.12 -2.85 -7.13
CA VAL A 68 -10.60 -2.51 -8.46
C VAL A 68 -11.47 -3.14 -9.54
N ASP A 69 -12.01 -2.33 -10.44
CA ASP A 69 -12.61 -2.80 -11.69
C ASP A 69 -11.49 -3.17 -12.66
N THR A 70 -11.33 -4.47 -12.94
CA THR A 70 -10.26 -4.99 -13.81
C THR A 70 -10.55 -4.87 -15.30
N ALA A 71 -11.78 -4.55 -15.71
CA ALA A 71 -12.10 -4.28 -17.11
C ALA A 71 -11.65 -2.87 -17.51
N LYS A 72 -11.82 -1.90 -16.60
CA LYS A 72 -11.46 -0.49 -16.82
C LYS A 72 -10.16 -0.06 -16.14
N TRP A 73 -9.60 -0.91 -15.28
CA TRP A 73 -8.42 -0.63 -14.45
C TRP A 73 -8.58 0.61 -13.56
N VAL A 74 -9.76 0.78 -12.95
CA VAL A 74 -10.06 1.91 -12.05
C VAL A 74 -10.33 1.44 -10.62
N ILE A 75 -9.94 2.27 -9.64
CA ILE A 75 -10.29 2.08 -8.24
C ILE A 75 -11.73 2.57 -8.02
N LEU A 76 -12.56 1.71 -7.44
CA LEU A 76 -13.95 2.01 -7.09
C LEU A 76 -14.07 2.51 -5.64
N SER A 77 -13.25 1.98 -4.73
CA SER A 77 -13.26 2.36 -3.30
C SER A 77 -11.93 2.01 -2.60
N VAL A 78 -11.74 2.61 -1.42
CA VAL A 78 -10.66 2.36 -0.45
C VAL A 78 -11.27 2.09 0.93
#